data_AF-A0A8H2VL27-F1
#
_entry.id   AF-A0A8H2VL27-F1
#
_cell.length_a   1.000
_cell.length_b   1.000
_cell.length_c   1.000
_cell.angle_alpha   90.00
_cell.angle_beta   90.00
_cell.angle_gamma   90.00
#
_symmetry.space_group_name_H-M   'P 1'
#
loop_
_entity.id
_entity.type
_entity.pdbx_description
1 polymer ?
#
loop_
_entity_poly.entity_id
_entity_poly.type
_entity_poly.pdbx_seq_one_letter_code
_entity_poly.pdbx_strand_id
1 'polypeptide(L)'
;MGKHKPIWDPSTDCGDYVVVTNCANLHTTGKKMYQKKYYRHNTRPGSLKEISMEGLMEKFGGAEVLRKAVSGMLPKNRLRDGRLGRLKAFEGAAHPYKQNLVRFEGRRRDLMPDEGWGLKKVEEVRS
;
A
#
# COMPACT_ATOMS: atom_id res chain seq x y z
N MET A 1 -5.78 -10.22 6.22
CA MET A 1 -5.97 -10.90 7.52
C MET A 1 -7.42 -11.27 7.80
N GLY A 2 -8.41 -10.53 7.31
CA GLY A 2 -9.83 -10.91 7.52
C GLY A 2 -10.44 -10.45 8.85
N LYS A 3 -9.67 -9.77 9.73
CA LYS A 3 -10.15 -9.27 11.04
C LYS A 3 -11.39 -8.36 11.00
N HIS A 4 -11.75 -7.81 9.84
CA HIS A 4 -12.96 -7.00 9.68
C HIS A 4 -14.22 -7.85 9.48
N LYS A 5 -14.08 -9.16 9.21
CA LYS A 5 -15.21 -10.07 9.04
C LYS A 5 -15.52 -10.75 10.38
N PRO A 6 -16.81 -10.98 10.70
CA PRO A 6 -17.20 -11.68 11.93
C PRO A 6 -16.78 -13.16 11.92
N ILE A 7 -16.60 -13.76 10.74
CA ILE A 7 -16.12 -15.13 10.54
C ILE A 7 -14.59 -15.26 10.65
N TRP A 8 -13.91 -14.30 11.28
CA TRP A 8 -12.47 -14.33 11.42
C TRP A 8 -12.04 -15.39 12.42
N ASP A 9 -11.14 -16.26 11.99
CA ASP A 9 -10.48 -17.24 12.82
C ASP A 9 -8.95 -17.15 12.61
N PRO A 10 -8.12 -17.20 13.66
CA PRO A 10 -6.67 -17.07 13.55
C PRO A 10 -6.00 -18.20 12.76
N SER A 11 -6.56 -19.41 12.76
CA SER A 11 -6.00 -20.57 12.04
C SER A 11 -6.33 -20.52 10.55
N THR A 12 -7.48 -19.94 10.20
CA THR A 12 -8.00 -19.86 8.84
C THR A 12 -7.50 -18.59 8.12
N ASP A 13 -7.29 -18.68 6.81
CA ASP A 13 -6.92 -17.51 5.99
C ASP A 13 -8.12 -16.93 5.23
N CYS A 14 -8.92 -16.10 5.90
CA CYS A 14 -10.12 -15.45 5.35
C CYS A 14 -9.90 -14.00 4.86
N GLY A 15 -8.67 -13.63 4.49
CA GLY A 15 -8.36 -12.25 4.08
C GLY A 15 -8.68 -11.93 2.62
N ASP A 16 -9.16 -10.71 2.36
CA ASP A 16 -9.45 -10.21 1.00
C ASP A 16 -8.24 -9.67 0.24
N TYR A 17 -8.44 -9.43 -1.05
CA TYR A 17 -7.52 -8.70 -1.91
C TYR A 17 -7.62 -7.20 -1.67
N VAL A 18 -6.47 -6.53 -1.69
CA VAL A 18 -6.38 -5.07 -1.59
C VAL A 18 -5.59 -4.57 -2.78
N VAL A 19 -6.25 -3.77 -3.63
CA VAL A 19 -5.62 -3.08 -4.74
C VAL A 19 -5.35 -1.63 -4.32
N VAL A 20 -4.09 -1.23 -4.32
CA VAL A 20 -3.64 0.13 -4.01
C VAL A 20 -3.09 0.75 -5.28
N THR A 21 -3.59 1.93 -5.63
CA THR A 21 -3.16 2.71 -6.78
C THR A 21 -2.43 3.97 -6.32
N ASN A 22 -1.78 4.67 -7.26
CA ASN A 22 -1.07 5.93 -6.99
C ASN A 22 -0.01 5.84 -5.88
N CYS A 23 0.68 4.70 -5.77
CA CYS A 23 1.74 4.50 -4.78
C CYS A 23 2.96 5.41 -4.98
N ALA A 24 3.12 6.03 -6.16
CA ALA A 24 4.18 7.01 -6.39
C ALA A 24 4.03 8.24 -5.46
N ASN A 25 2.78 8.63 -5.17
CA ASN A 25 2.45 9.78 -4.33
C ASN A 25 2.20 9.37 -2.87
N LEU A 26 2.98 8.40 -2.37
CA LEU A 26 2.84 7.92 -1.00
C LEU A 26 3.15 9.04 0.00
N HIS A 27 2.16 9.44 0.80
CA HIS A 27 2.36 10.46 1.83
C HIS A 27 3.24 9.93 2.97
N THR A 28 4.32 10.66 3.29
CA THR A 28 5.15 10.40 4.46
C THR A 28 5.27 11.65 5.31
N THR A 29 5.24 11.47 6.62
CA THR A 29 5.33 12.57 7.58
C THR A 29 6.79 12.96 7.85
N GLY A 30 7.08 14.26 8.00
CA GLY A 30 8.40 14.75 8.39
C GLY A 30 9.48 14.43 7.35
N LYS A 31 10.71 14.16 7.81
CA LYS A 31 11.87 13.89 6.94
C LYS A 31 12.10 12.40 6.66
N LYS A 32 11.06 11.56 6.80
CA LYS A 32 11.16 10.10 6.65
C LYS A 32 11.63 9.67 5.25
N MET A 33 11.24 10.40 4.22
CA MET A 33 11.64 10.15 2.83
C MET A 33 13.17 10.06 2.68
N TYR A 34 13.90 10.94 3.36
CA TYR A 34 15.36 11.03 3.27
C TYR A 34 16.07 10.24 4.38
N GLN A 35 15.54 10.28 5.60
CA GLN A 35 16.23 9.74 6.77
C GLN A 35 15.98 8.25 7.01
N LYS A 36 14.86 7.69 6.53
CA LYS A 36 14.55 6.29 6.77
C LYS A 36 15.41 5.40 5.89
N LYS A 37 16.19 4.53 6.52
CA LYS A 37 17.03 3.52 5.86
C LYS A 37 16.39 2.14 5.94
N TYR A 38 16.52 1.38 4.85
CA TYR A 38 16.18 -0.03 4.76
C TYR A 38 17.46 -0.87 4.70
N TYR A 39 17.51 -1.94 5.50
CA TYR A 39 18.68 -2.79 5.62
C TYR A 39 18.44 -4.19 5.05
N ARG A 40 19.47 -4.78 4.45
CA ARG A 40 19.51 -6.19 4.05
C ARG A 40 20.89 -6.75 4.32
N HIS A 41 20.94 -7.98 4.84
CA HIS A 41 22.17 -8.72 5.10
C HIS A 41 22.06 -10.13 4.47
N ASN A 42 23.18 -10.70 4.02
CA ASN A 42 23.22 -12.04 3.43
C ASN A 42 24.03 -13.05 4.28
N THR A 43 24.19 -12.76 5.57
CA THR A 43 24.93 -13.57 6.57
C THR A 43 26.45 -13.52 6.44
N ARG A 44 27.03 -13.09 5.30
CA ARG A 44 28.47 -12.88 5.16
C ARG A 44 28.92 -11.62 5.92
N PRO A 45 29.94 -11.67 6.79
CA PRO A 45 30.48 -10.49 7.45
C PRO A 45 30.86 -9.39 6.45
N GLY A 46 30.49 -8.13 6.75
CA GLY A 46 30.76 -6.96 5.89
C GLY A 46 29.77 -6.72 4.74
N SER A 47 28.75 -7.57 4.58
CA SER A 47 27.80 -7.51 3.44
C SER A 47 26.53 -6.67 3.68
N LEU A 48 26.56 -5.75 4.64
CA LEU A 48 25.39 -4.94 4.98
C LEU A 48 25.06 -4.00 3.81
N LYS A 49 23.86 -4.15 3.25
CA LYS A 49 23.32 -3.24 2.23
C LYS A 49 22.31 -2.33 2.89
N GLU A 50 22.54 -1.03 2.78
CA GLU A 50 21.57 -0.01 3.16
C GLU A 50 21.06 0.75 1.93
N ILE A 51 19.80 1.18 1.99
CA ILE A 51 19.18 2.04 0.98
C ILE A 51 18.23 3.01 1.66
N SER A 52 18.27 4.28 1.28
CA SER A 52 17.29 5.28 1.74
C SER A 52 15.89 4.95 1.20
N MET A 53 14.85 5.47 1.83
CA MET A 53 13.48 5.33 1.33
C MET A 53 13.33 5.95 -0.07
N GLU A 54 13.89 7.13 -0.29
CA GLU A 54 13.98 7.76 -1.60
C GLU A 54 14.63 6.83 -2.64
N GLY A 55 15.85 6.33 -2.37
CA GLY A 55 16.54 5.44 -3.31
C GLY A 55 15.80 4.10 -3.53
N LEU A 56 15.01 3.64 -2.55
CA LEU A 56 14.16 2.46 -2.72
C LEU A 56 12.98 2.76 -3.65
N MET A 57 12.35 3.94 -3.51
CA MET A 57 11.25 4.39 -4.37
C MET A 57 11.73 4.62 -5.80
N GLU A 58 12.93 5.16 -6.01
CA GLU A 58 13.52 5.30 -7.34
C GLU A 58 13.79 3.96 -8.02
N LYS A 59 14.31 2.97 -7.28
CA LYS A 59 14.68 1.67 -7.85
C LYS A 59 13.51 0.72 -8.08
N PHE A 60 12.54 0.71 -7.18
CA PHE A 60 11.47 -0.29 -7.16
C PHE A 60 10.05 0.29 -7.04
N GLY A 61 9.92 1.61 -6.89
CA GLY A 61 8.64 2.29 -6.71
C GLY A 61 8.15 2.37 -5.26
N GLY A 62 7.14 3.20 -5.03
CA GLY A 62 6.44 3.32 -3.74
C GLY A 62 5.66 2.05 -3.35
N ALA A 63 5.30 1.21 -4.31
CA ALA A 63 4.66 -0.08 -4.09
C ALA A 63 5.54 -1.01 -3.25
N GLU A 64 6.87 -0.99 -3.43
CA GLU A 64 7.78 -1.81 -2.64
C GLU A 64 7.92 -1.27 -1.20
N VAL A 65 7.94 0.05 -1.02
CA VAL A 65 7.88 0.68 0.31
C VAL A 65 6.65 0.21 1.08
N LEU A 66 5.48 0.25 0.44
CA LEU A 66 4.22 -0.18 1.02
C LEU A 66 4.23 -1.70 1.32
N ARG A 67 4.73 -2.51 0.39
CA ARG A 67 4.85 -3.96 0.56
C ARG A 67 5.72 -4.30 1.77
N LYS A 68 6.87 -3.64 1.95
CA LYS A 68 7.73 -3.85 3.12
C LYS A 68 7.03 -3.45 4.42
N ALA A 69 6.30 -2.35 4.43
CA ALA A 69 5.54 -1.91 5.61
C ALA A 69 4.46 -2.93 6.01
N VAL A 70 3.62 -3.36 5.05
CA VAL A 70 2.56 -4.35 5.29
C VAL A 70 3.15 -5.70 5.70
N SER A 71 4.23 -6.12 5.07
CA SER A 71 4.96 -7.33 5.43
C SER A 71 5.50 -7.31 6.86
N GLY A 72 5.85 -6.12 7.36
CA GLY A 72 6.20 -5.87 8.76
C GLY A 72 5.01 -6.04 9.71
N MET A 73 3.84 -5.51 9.34
CA MET A 73 2.61 -5.52 10.14
C MET A 73 1.89 -6.88 10.18
N LEU A 74 2.15 -7.78 9.24
CA LEU A 74 1.57 -9.12 9.23
C LEU A 74 2.19 -10.04 10.31
N PRO A 75 1.38 -10.92 10.94
CA PRO A 75 1.87 -11.96 11.85
C PRO A 75 2.95 -12.82 11.20
N LYS A 76 4.00 -13.17 11.96
CA LYS A 76 5.11 -13.99 11.45
C LYS A 76 4.72 -15.47 11.51
N ASN A 77 4.08 -15.95 10.45
CA ASN A 77 3.68 -17.35 10.30
C ASN A 77 3.69 -17.78 8.82
N ARG A 78 3.37 -19.05 8.54
CA ARG A 78 3.34 -19.62 7.18
C ARG A 78 2.31 -18.96 6.25
N LEU A 79 1.24 -18.36 6.80
CA LEU A 79 0.20 -17.67 6.04
C LEU A 79 0.62 -16.25 5.60
N ARG A 80 1.74 -15.74 6.11
CA ARG A 80 2.19 -14.37 5.84
C ARG A 80 2.40 -14.12 4.36
N ASP A 81 3.06 -15.02 3.66
CA ASP A 81 3.43 -14.81 2.25
C ASP A 81 2.19 -14.88 1.34
N GLY A 82 1.26 -15.80 1.63
CA GLY A 82 -0.05 -15.85 0.96
C GLY A 82 -0.86 -14.57 1.18
N ARG A 83 -0.92 -14.08 2.41
CA ARG A 83 -1.60 -12.82 2.76
C ARG A 83 -0.94 -11.60 2.10
N LEU A 84 0.40 -11.57 2.03
CA LEU A 84 1.13 -10.51 1.36
C LEU A 84 0.91 -10.54 -0.16
N GLY A 85 0.80 -11.73 -0.75
CA GLY A 85 0.51 -11.91 -2.18
C GLY A 85 -0.84 -11.34 -2.63
N ARG A 86 -1.79 -11.18 -1.70
CA ARG A 86 -3.09 -10.52 -1.95
C ARG A 86 -3.02 -9.00 -2.04
N LEU A 87 -1.93 -8.38 -1.58
CA LEU A 87 -1.69 -6.95 -1.76
C LEU A 87 -1.19 -6.69 -3.18
N LYS A 88 -1.97 -5.94 -3.96
CA LYS A 88 -1.64 -5.51 -5.32
C LYS A 88 -1.43 -4.01 -5.33
N ALA A 89 -0.18 -3.57 -5.32
CA ALA A 89 0.19 -2.16 -5.30
C ALA A 89 0.72 -1.71 -6.67
N PHE A 90 0.27 -0.53 -7.13
CA PHE A 90 0.64 0.06 -8.41
C PHE A 90 1.05 1.52 -8.22
N GLU A 91 2.07 1.96 -8.96
CA GLU A 91 2.58 3.34 -8.87
C GLU A 91 1.58 4.38 -9.34
N GLY A 92 0.79 4.06 -10.37
CA GLY A 92 -0.20 4.96 -10.97
C GLY A 92 -1.64 4.47 -10.83
N ALA A 93 -2.55 5.12 -11.57
CA ALA A 93 -3.98 4.84 -11.55
C ALA A 93 -4.37 3.62 -12.43
N ALA A 94 -3.51 3.24 -13.38
CA ALA A 94 -3.76 2.10 -14.25
C ALA A 94 -3.43 0.78 -13.55
N HIS A 95 -4.37 -0.17 -13.56
CA HIS A 95 -4.18 -1.52 -13.04
C HIS A 95 -5.10 -2.52 -13.77
N PRO A 96 -4.74 -3.81 -13.87
CA PRO A 96 -5.53 -4.83 -14.57
C PRO A 96 -6.82 -5.22 -13.82
N TYR A 97 -6.90 -4.96 -12.51
CA TYR A 97 -8.00 -5.44 -11.67
C TYR A 97 -9.25 -4.55 -11.67
N LYS A 98 -9.40 -3.62 -12.62
CA LYS A 98 -10.54 -2.66 -12.66
C LYS A 98 -11.91 -3.33 -12.68
N GLN A 99 -12.02 -4.50 -13.29
CA GLN A 99 -13.28 -5.25 -13.39
C GLN A 99 -13.58 -6.08 -12.14
N ASN A 100 -12.55 -6.49 -11.39
CA ASN A 100 -12.64 -7.37 -10.24
C ASN A 100 -12.90 -6.61 -8.92
N LEU A 101 -12.91 -5.28 -8.96
CA LEU A 101 -13.25 -4.45 -7.81
C LEU A 101 -14.70 -4.72 -7.40
N VAL A 102 -14.95 -4.81 -6.09
CA VAL A 102 -16.31 -5.00 -5.56
C VAL A 102 -17.18 -3.83 -6.00
N ARG A 103 -18.25 -4.14 -6.73
CA ARG A 103 -19.28 -3.18 -7.16
C ARG A 103 -20.54 -3.44 -6.36
N PHE A 104 -21.08 -2.39 -5.76
CA PHE A 104 -22.41 -2.43 -5.16
C PHE A 104 -23.37 -1.74 -6.12
N GLU A 105 -24.43 -2.43 -6.51
CA GLU A 105 -25.53 -1.84 -7.28
C GLU A 105 -26.23 -0.80 -6.38
N GLY A 106 -26.18 0.48 -6.77
CA GLY A 106 -26.85 1.56 -6.03
C GLY A 106 -25.97 2.76 -5.63
N ARG A 107 -24.64 2.72 -5.80
CA ARG A 107 -23.82 3.95 -5.74
C ARG A 107 -23.79 4.61 -7.11
N ARG A 108 -24.61 5.66 -7.27
CA ARG A 108 -24.58 6.64 -8.38
C ARG A 108 -23.13 6.99 -8.74
N ARG A 109 -22.69 6.66 -9.96
CA ARG A 109 -21.34 7.04 -10.48
C ARG A 109 -21.20 8.56 -10.61
N ASP A 110 -22.33 9.22 -10.72
CA ASP A 110 -22.57 10.65 -10.92
C ASP A 110 -22.16 11.55 -9.74
N LEU A 111 -21.85 10.99 -8.56
CA LEU A 111 -21.35 11.75 -7.40
C LEU A 111 -19.86 11.53 -7.10
N MET A 112 -19.15 10.74 -7.91
CA MET A 112 -17.70 10.58 -7.81
C MET A 112 -17.06 11.13 -9.08
N PRO A 113 -16.34 12.27 -9.04
CA PRO A 113 -15.46 12.61 -10.14
C PRO A 113 -14.41 11.51 -10.29
N ASP A 114 -14.02 11.21 -11.54
CA ASP A 114 -12.98 10.22 -11.87
C ASP A 114 -11.60 10.56 -11.26
N GLU A 115 -11.46 11.77 -10.72
CA GLU A 115 -10.32 12.24 -9.95
C GLU A 115 -10.50 11.90 -8.47
N GLY A 116 -9.68 10.95 -7.99
CA GLY A 116 -9.71 10.46 -6.61
C GLY A 116 -9.58 11.56 -5.55
N TRP A 117 -10.01 11.25 -4.31
CA TRP A 117 -10.00 12.10 -3.10
C TRP A 117 -9.03 13.30 -3.13
N GLY A 118 -9.46 14.36 -3.80
CA GLY A 118 -8.74 15.62 -3.90
C GLY A 118 -9.02 16.44 -2.65
N LEU A 119 -7.95 16.82 -1.96
CA LEU A 119 -7.95 17.92 -1.00
C LEU A 119 -8.71 19.10 -1.62
N LYS A 120 -9.88 19.43 -1.07
CA LYS A 120 -10.60 20.65 -1.46
C LYS A 120 -9.67 21.83 -1.16
N LYS A 121 -9.28 22.57 -2.20
CA LYS A 121 -8.71 23.91 -2.10
C LYS A 121 -9.66 24.74 -1.23
N VAL A 122 -9.16 25.18 -0.07
CA VAL A 122 -9.80 26.25 0.70
C VAL A 122 -9.46 27.53 -0.04
N GLU A 123 -10.34 27.95 -0.95
CA GLU A 123 -10.29 29.29 -1.54
C GLU A 123 -11.21 30.24 -0.75
N GLU A 124 -10.68 31.45 -0.65
CA GLU A 124 -10.93 32.50 0.32
C GLU A 124 -12.28 33.20 0.08
N VAL A 125 -13.16 33.25 1.09
CA VAL A 125 -14.35 34.12 1.05
C VAL A 125 -13.89 35.52 1.42
N ARG A 126 -13.70 36.36 0.40
CA ARG A 126 -13.74 37.82 0.53
C ARG A 126 -14.88 38.36 -0.33
N SER A 127 -15.94 38.79 0.32
CA SER A 127 -16.81 39.92 -0.05
C SER A 127 -17.53 40.39 1.20
#